data_AF-A0A2W4TVR1-F1
#
_entry.id   AF-A0A2W4TVR1-F1
#
_cell.length_a   1.000
_cell.length_b   1.000
_cell.length_c   1.000
_cell.angle_alpha   90.00
_cell.angle_beta   90.00
_cell.angle_gamma   90.00
#
_symmetry.space_group_name_H-M   'P 1'
#
loop_
_entity.id
_entity.type
_entity.pdbx_description
1 polymer ?
#
loop_
_entity_poly.entity_id
_entity_poly.type
_entity_poly.pdbx_seq_one_letter_code
_entity_poly.pdbx_strand_id
1 'polypeptide(L)'
;MHDNCGNRGGSDRRVNWRGQAFSAFADRFGDQITEAVFGPGPGFAAGFGGGPGRGGGRPGGRSGGRRRVLDSADLRLVLLHLIAEQPRHGYELIKAIETLSGGVYAPSPGMVYPTLTLIADVGEADEKAEGSRKLYAITEAGTAALAAEAEAVKSAMARLEALAKMSERTDSAPVRRAMRNLHTALHTRLSDDNSDRELQLKVAAILDEAASKIERL
;
A
#
# COMPACT_ATOMS: atom_id res chain seq x y z
N MET A 1 -36.92 -61.63 15.17
CA MET A 1 -36.15 -61.59 13.91
C MET A 1 -35.70 -60.16 13.68
N HIS A 2 -34.38 -59.94 13.75
CA HIS A 2 -33.56 -58.91 13.08
C HIS A 2 -33.94 -57.43 13.22
N ASP A 3 -33.07 -56.42 13.31
CA ASP A 3 -31.62 -56.22 13.46
C ASP A 3 -31.51 -54.67 13.62
N ASN A 4 -30.81 -54.16 14.62
CA ASN A 4 -29.42 -53.69 14.57
C ASN A 4 -29.22 -52.21 14.16
N CYS A 5 -28.23 -51.64 14.83
CA CYS A 5 -27.70 -50.28 14.85
C CYS A 5 -27.11 -49.79 13.51
N GLY A 6 -26.91 -48.47 13.37
CA GLY A 6 -25.76 -47.96 12.62
C GLY A 6 -25.84 -46.54 11.99
N ASN A 7 -25.07 -45.62 12.58
CA ASN A 7 -23.97 -44.87 11.91
C ASN A 7 -24.19 -43.48 11.22
N ARG A 8 -23.60 -42.45 11.88
CA ARG A 8 -22.68 -41.35 11.45
C ARG A 8 -22.79 -40.58 10.10
N GLY A 9 -22.52 -39.27 10.19
CA GLY A 9 -21.97 -38.36 9.14
C GLY A 9 -23.00 -37.37 8.59
N GLY A 10 -22.77 -36.08 8.30
CA GLY A 10 -21.59 -35.22 8.25
C GLY A 10 -22.00 -33.84 7.66
N SER A 11 -21.34 -32.79 8.14
CA SER A 11 -20.91 -31.55 7.44
C SER A 11 -21.83 -30.72 6.50
N ASP A 12 -21.81 -29.41 6.77
CA ASP A 12 -21.52 -28.31 5.83
C ASP A 12 -22.57 -27.95 4.76
N ARG A 13 -23.21 -26.79 4.96
CA ARG A 13 -23.72 -25.96 3.85
C ARG A 13 -23.31 -24.50 4.04
N ARG A 14 -22.06 -24.21 3.73
CA ARG A 14 -21.59 -22.90 3.26
C ARG A 14 -22.45 -22.43 2.09
N VAL A 15 -23.11 -21.28 2.26
CA VAL A 15 -23.73 -20.54 1.14
C VAL A 15 -22.64 -19.68 0.49
N ASN A 16 -22.36 -20.00 -0.76
CA ASN A 16 -21.42 -19.33 -1.66
C ASN A 16 -21.94 -17.96 -2.11
N TRP A 17 -21.23 -16.88 -1.73
CA TRP A 17 -21.45 -15.51 -2.21
C TRP A 17 -20.19 -14.90 -2.87
N ARG A 18 -19.36 -15.72 -3.54
CA ARG A 18 -18.22 -15.23 -4.31
C ARG A 18 -18.63 -14.90 -5.76
N GLY A 19 -18.44 -13.64 -6.16
CA GLY A 19 -17.89 -13.36 -7.50
C GLY A 19 -18.50 -12.28 -8.39
N GLN A 20 -19.67 -11.70 -8.10
CA GLN A 20 -20.36 -10.87 -9.13
C GLN A 20 -20.60 -9.39 -8.77
N ALA A 21 -20.47 -8.98 -7.51
CA ALA A 21 -20.76 -7.59 -7.13
C ALA A 21 -19.53 -6.64 -7.20
N PHE A 22 -18.31 -7.16 -7.26
CA PHE A 22 -17.09 -6.34 -7.17
C PHE A 22 -16.70 -5.67 -8.49
N SER A 23 -17.02 -6.25 -9.66
CA SER A 23 -16.67 -5.59 -10.94
C SER A 23 -17.49 -4.33 -11.18
N ALA A 24 -18.75 -4.29 -10.73
CA ALA A 24 -19.62 -3.13 -10.90
C ALA A 24 -19.28 -1.96 -9.95
N PHE A 25 -18.62 -2.23 -8.82
CA PHE A 25 -18.21 -1.20 -7.87
C PHE A 25 -16.89 -0.52 -8.30
N ALA A 26 -15.98 -1.26 -8.93
CA ALA A 26 -14.70 -0.76 -9.44
C ALA A 26 -14.86 0.31 -10.53
N ASP A 27 -15.90 0.21 -11.38
CA ASP A 27 -16.13 1.12 -12.51
C ASP A 27 -16.63 2.53 -12.11
N ARG A 28 -17.15 2.72 -10.89
CA ARG A 28 -17.87 3.97 -10.54
C ARG A 28 -17.20 4.86 -9.49
N PHE A 29 -16.21 4.38 -8.75
CA PHE A 29 -15.56 5.15 -7.67
C PHE A 29 -14.03 5.24 -7.75
N GLY A 30 -13.40 4.54 -8.69
CA GLY A 30 -11.93 4.39 -8.73
C GLY A 30 -11.13 5.50 -9.42
N ASP A 31 -11.78 6.40 -10.16
CA ASP A 31 -11.07 7.27 -11.13
C ASP A 31 -10.91 8.73 -10.68
N GLN A 32 -11.71 9.24 -9.73
CA GLN A 32 -11.71 10.68 -9.42
C GLN A 32 -10.86 11.12 -8.22
N ILE A 33 -10.52 10.24 -7.28
CA ILE A 33 -9.73 10.61 -6.07
C ILE A 33 -8.24 10.28 -6.25
N THR A 34 -7.93 9.22 -7.01
CA THR A 34 -6.58 8.76 -7.32
C THR A 34 -5.80 9.77 -8.15
N GLU A 35 -6.44 10.41 -9.12
CA GLU A 35 -5.81 11.43 -9.98
C GLU A 35 -5.57 12.76 -9.25
N ALA A 36 -6.47 13.15 -8.33
CA ALA A 36 -6.40 14.43 -7.63
C ALA A 36 -5.39 14.48 -6.45
N VAL A 37 -5.00 13.32 -5.90
CA VAL A 37 -4.08 13.23 -4.75
C VAL A 37 -2.73 12.61 -5.13
N PHE A 38 -2.67 11.79 -6.19
CA PHE A 38 -1.47 11.09 -6.64
C PHE A 38 -1.24 11.22 -8.16
N GLY A 39 -1.57 12.38 -8.74
CA GLY A 39 -1.18 12.73 -10.10
C GLY A 39 0.35 12.62 -10.32
N PRO A 40 0.81 12.33 -11.53
CA PRO A 40 2.20 12.00 -11.81
C PRO A 40 3.09 13.23 -11.59
N GLY A 41 3.87 13.23 -10.50
CA GLY A 41 4.98 14.16 -10.33
C GLY A 41 6.04 14.00 -11.42
N PRO A 42 6.84 15.03 -11.70
CA PRO A 42 7.67 15.11 -12.90
C PRO A 42 8.77 14.04 -12.86
N GLY A 43 8.62 13.02 -13.71
CA GLY A 43 9.58 11.92 -13.83
C GLY A 43 9.07 10.65 -14.51
N PHE A 44 7.77 10.53 -14.80
CA PHE A 44 7.20 9.33 -15.43
C PHE A 44 6.59 9.63 -16.81
N ALA A 45 7.45 9.80 -17.81
CA ALA A 45 7.07 9.64 -19.20
C ALA A 45 8.19 8.94 -19.96
N ALA A 46 8.22 7.60 -19.87
CA ALA A 46 8.95 6.76 -20.81
C ALA A 46 8.23 5.41 -20.98
N GLY A 47 7.25 5.42 -21.88
CA GLY A 47 6.98 4.34 -22.83
C GLY A 47 6.43 3.02 -22.32
N PHE A 48 5.10 2.88 -22.34
CA PHE A 48 4.46 1.60 -22.67
C PHE A 48 3.36 1.84 -23.72
N GLY A 49 3.82 1.99 -24.98
CA GLY A 49 2.97 1.91 -26.17
C GLY A 49 3.46 0.76 -27.04
N GLY A 50 2.88 -0.42 -26.85
CA GLY A 50 3.17 -1.61 -27.65
C GLY A 50 2.52 -1.53 -29.03
N GLY A 51 3.31 -1.29 -30.07
CA GLY A 51 2.96 -1.59 -31.46
C GLY A 51 3.65 -2.89 -31.91
N PRO A 52 3.03 -3.73 -32.76
CA PRO A 52 3.64 -4.98 -33.19
C PRO A 52 4.61 -4.71 -34.36
N GLY A 53 5.91 -4.86 -34.13
CA GLY A 53 6.94 -4.62 -35.14
C GLY A 53 8.14 -5.55 -34.97
N ARG A 54 8.43 -6.29 -36.04
CA ARG A 54 9.48 -7.32 -36.19
C ARG A 54 10.91 -6.81 -35.92
N GLY A 55 11.74 -7.70 -35.37
CA GLY A 55 13.11 -7.91 -35.86
C GLY A 55 14.26 -7.43 -34.97
N GLY A 56 15.27 -8.31 -34.84
CA GLY A 56 16.66 -7.92 -34.57
C GLY A 56 17.17 -8.20 -33.16
N GLY A 57 17.84 -9.34 -33.00
CA GLY A 57 18.62 -9.62 -31.80
C GLY A 57 19.78 -8.64 -31.60
N ARG A 58 19.97 -8.20 -30.36
CA ARG A 58 21.22 -7.63 -29.84
C ARG A 58 21.48 -8.24 -28.45
N PRO A 59 22.64 -8.87 -28.21
CA PRO A 59 22.98 -9.41 -26.90
C PRO A 59 23.57 -8.31 -26.01
N GLY A 60 23.19 -8.30 -24.73
CA GLY A 60 23.98 -7.62 -23.70
C GLY A 60 23.59 -6.18 -23.36
N GLY A 61 22.30 -5.91 -23.15
CA GLY A 61 21.86 -4.75 -22.37
C GLY A 61 21.44 -5.21 -20.99
N ARG A 62 22.34 -5.17 -19.99
CA ARG A 62 21.97 -5.28 -18.57
C ARG A 62 21.13 -4.05 -18.24
N SER A 63 19.84 -4.13 -18.55
CA SER A 63 18.85 -3.18 -18.04
C SER A 63 19.00 -3.26 -16.53
N GLY A 64 19.58 -2.21 -15.95
CA GLY A 64 19.57 -1.96 -14.52
C GLY A 64 18.12 -1.75 -14.13
N GLY A 65 17.36 -2.85 -14.03
CA GLY A 65 16.04 -2.84 -13.44
C GLY A 65 16.25 -2.27 -12.05
N ARG A 66 15.70 -1.06 -11.83
CA ARG A 66 15.60 -0.45 -10.51
C ARG A 66 15.28 -1.56 -9.52
N ARG A 67 16.28 -1.97 -8.72
CA ARG A 67 16.08 -3.04 -7.75
C ARG A 67 14.94 -2.54 -6.85
N ARG A 68 13.80 -3.22 -6.90
CA ARG A 68 12.62 -2.83 -6.11
C ARG A 68 13.06 -2.78 -4.66
N VAL A 69 12.72 -1.68 -3.97
CA VAL A 69 13.12 -1.44 -2.57
C VAL A 69 12.67 -2.59 -1.68
N LEU A 70 11.42 -3.00 -1.84
CA LEU A 70 10.86 -4.25 -1.36
C LEU A 70 10.33 -5.02 -2.56
N ASP A 71 10.58 -6.33 -2.60
CA ASP A 71 9.81 -7.21 -3.48
C ASP A 71 8.47 -7.58 -2.83
N SER A 72 7.68 -8.42 -3.51
CA SER A 72 6.36 -8.82 -3.00
C SER A 72 6.45 -9.67 -1.73
N ALA A 73 7.51 -10.45 -1.56
CA ALA A 73 7.70 -11.30 -0.39
C ALA A 73 8.10 -10.45 0.83
N ASP A 74 9.04 -9.52 0.63
CA ASP A 74 9.44 -8.54 1.63
C ASP A 74 8.25 -7.68 2.07
N LEU A 75 7.44 -7.19 1.12
CA LEU A 75 6.27 -6.37 1.43
C LEU A 75 5.26 -7.13 2.30
N ARG A 76 4.99 -8.41 1.98
CA ARG A 76 4.10 -9.25 2.79
C ARG A 76 4.61 -9.36 4.23
N LEU A 77 5.90 -9.67 4.41
CA LEU A 77 6.50 -9.83 5.74
C LEU A 77 6.47 -8.53 6.54
N VAL A 78 6.76 -7.39 5.91
CA VAL A 78 6.70 -6.08 6.56
C VAL A 78 5.26 -5.74 6.98
N LEU A 79 4.27 -5.96 6.11
CA LEU A 79 2.86 -5.72 6.44
C LEU A 79 2.40 -6.58 7.62
N LEU A 80 2.73 -7.88 7.59
CA LEU A 80 2.39 -8.81 8.65
C LEU A 80 3.06 -8.43 9.98
N HIS A 81 4.34 -8.04 9.94
CA HIS A 81 5.08 -7.56 11.10
C HIS A 81 4.43 -6.31 11.72
N LEU A 82 4.04 -5.33 10.91
CA LEU A 82 3.40 -4.10 11.38
C LEU A 82 2.01 -4.33 12.00
N ILE A 83 1.26 -5.30 11.47
CA ILE A 83 -0.02 -5.73 12.02
C ILE A 83 0.17 -6.53 13.32
N ALA A 84 1.31 -7.20 13.47
CA ALA A 84 1.67 -7.92 14.71
C ALA A 84 1.92 -6.98 15.88
N GLU A 85 2.55 -5.83 15.63
CA GLU A 85 2.80 -4.81 16.65
C GLU A 85 1.49 -4.20 17.18
N GLN A 86 0.59 -3.87 16.27
CA GLN A 86 -0.73 -3.34 16.58
C GLN A 86 -1.67 -3.55 15.39
N PRO A 87 -2.98 -3.79 15.60
CA PRO A 87 -3.95 -3.77 14.53
C PRO A 87 -3.96 -2.43 13.80
N ARG A 88 -4.00 -2.45 12.47
CA ARG A 88 -3.89 -1.25 11.62
C ARG A 88 -4.83 -1.32 10.41
N HIS A 89 -5.22 -0.16 9.90
CA HIS A 89 -5.86 -0.06 8.60
C HIS A 89 -4.84 -0.11 7.45
N GLY A 90 -5.27 -0.54 6.26
CA GLY A 90 -4.38 -0.64 5.09
C GLY A 90 -3.63 0.65 4.75
N TYR A 91 -4.28 1.81 4.90
CA TYR A 91 -3.64 3.11 4.68
C TYR A 91 -2.62 3.48 5.76
N GLU A 92 -2.87 3.09 7.01
CA GLU A 92 -1.92 3.30 8.10
C GLU A 92 -0.66 2.46 7.92
N LEU A 93 -0.79 1.29 7.30
CA LEU A 93 0.35 0.45 6.92
C LEU A 93 1.20 1.10 5.83
N ILE A 94 0.58 1.72 4.82
CA ILE A 94 1.31 2.51 3.81
C ILE A 94 2.12 3.62 4.49
N LYS A 95 1.48 4.39 5.37
CA LYS A 95 2.12 5.48 6.13
C LYS A 95 3.23 4.98 7.07
N ALA A 96 3.03 3.82 7.70
CA ALA A 96 4.04 3.23 8.57
C ALA A 96 5.30 2.87 7.78
N ILE A 97 5.15 2.24 6.60
CA ILE A 97 6.28 1.89 5.73
C ILE A 97 6.98 3.15 5.20
N GLU A 98 6.22 4.18 4.81
CA GLU A 98 6.77 5.49 4.44
C GLU A 98 7.61 6.09 5.56
N THR A 99 7.10 6.04 6.80
CA THR A 99 7.81 6.57 7.96
C THR A 99 9.09 5.79 8.25
N LEU A 100 9.02 4.45 8.21
CA LEU A 100 10.17 3.56 8.42
C LEU A 100 11.28 3.75 7.39
N SER A 101 10.94 4.15 6.16
CA SER A 101 11.90 4.47 5.11
C SER A 101 12.42 5.92 5.14
N GLY A 102 12.02 6.72 6.14
CA GLY A 102 12.38 8.13 6.23
C GLY A 102 11.76 8.98 5.11
N GLY A 103 10.59 8.59 4.62
CA GLY A 103 9.84 9.25 3.55
C GLY A 103 10.36 8.95 2.13
N VAL A 104 11.35 8.07 1.99
CA VAL A 104 11.97 7.76 0.68
C VAL A 104 11.14 6.76 -0.11
N TYR A 105 10.37 5.91 0.57
CA TYR A 105 9.62 4.83 -0.04
C TYR A 105 8.24 4.67 0.60
N ALA A 106 7.20 4.91 -0.19
CA ALA A 106 5.82 4.56 0.15
C ALA A 106 5.32 3.50 -0.85
N PRO A 107 4.86 2.32 -0.40
CA PRO A 107 4.28 1.32 -1.29
C PRO A 107 2.93 1.81 -1.82
N SER A 108 2.64 1.54 -3.09
CA SER A 108 1.37 1.96 -3.67
C SER A 108 0.19 1.15 -3.12
N PRO A 109 -1.02 1.74 -3.06
CA PRO A 109 -2.25 1.02 -2.73
C PRO A 109 -2.43 -0.26 -3.56
N GLY A 110 -2.11 -0.20 -4.86
CA GLY A 110 -2.20 -1.34 -5.78
C GLY A 110 -1.25 -2.50 -5.47
N MET A 111 -0.24 -2.32 -4.62
CA MET A 111 0.57 -3.42 -4.08
C MET A 111 0.12 -3.83 -2.68
N VAL A 112 -0.24 -2.88 -1.82
CA VAL A 112 -0.59 -3.16 -0.42
C VAL A 112 -1.89 -3.92 -0.30
N TYR A 113 -2.98 -3.46 -0.92
CA TYR A 113 -4.28 -4.10 -0.74
C TYR A 113 -4.34 -5.54 -1.27
N PRO A 114 -3.80 -5.87 -2.46
CA PRO A 114 -3.71 -7.27 -2.89
C PRO A 114 -2.87 -8.14 -1.95
N THR A 115 -1.80 -7.58 -1.38
CA THR A 115 -0.97 -8.30 -0.41
C THR A 115 -1.71 -8.54 0.90
N LEU A 116 -2.49 -7.57 1.38
CA LEU A 116 -3.34 -7.74 2.56
C LEU A 116 -4.44 -8.79 2.34
N THR A 117 -5.05 -8.79 1.14
CA THR A 117 -5.99 -9.85 0.75
C THR A 117 -5.30 -11.22 0.78
N LEU A 118 -4.08 -11.34 0.25
CA LEU A 118 -3.32 -12.59 0.31
C LEU A 118 -3.08 -13.04 1.76
N ILE A 119 -2.60 -12.16 2.63
CA ILE A 119 -2.35 -12.46 4.05
C ILE A 119 -3.63 -12.94 4.75
N ALA A 120 -4.77 -12.30 4.45
CA ALA A 120 -6.06 -12.71 5.00
C ALA A 120 -6.54 -14.07 4.43
N ASP A 121 -6.38 -14.29 3.12
CA ASP A 121 -6.78 -15.52 2.44
C ASP A 121 -5.99 -16.75 2.94
N VAL A 122 -4.70 -16.58 3.29
CA VAL A 122 -3.89 -17.66 3.89
C VAL A 122 -4.09 -17.79 5.40
N GLY A 123 -4.90 -16.93 6.01
CA GLY A 123 -5.26 -16.99 7.43
C GLY A 123 -4.21 -16.41 8.38
N GLU A 124 -3.28 -15.60 7.89
CA GLU A 124 -2.21 -14.98 8.70
C GLU A 124 -2.65 -13.67 9.37
N ALA A 125 -3.69 -13.03 8.82
CA ALA A 125 -4.34 -11.89 9.44
C ALA A 125 -5.87 -12.04 9.32
N ASP A 126 -6.58 -11.56 10.33
CA ASP A 126 -8.02 -11.37 10.28
C ASP A 126 -8.35 -9.95 9.81
N GLU A 127 -9.43 -9.83 9.03
CA GLU A 127 -10.04 -8.55 8.70
C GLU A 127 -11.33 -8.33 9.49
N LYS A 128 -11.39 -7.24 10.25
CA LYS A 128 -12.59 -6.78 10.94
C LYS A 128 -13.11 -5.50 10.29
N ALA A 129 -14.42 -5.46 10.04
CA ALA A 129 -15.06 -4.25 9.55
C ALA A 129 -15.18 -3.25 10.72
N GLU A 130 -14.60 -2.06 10.54
CA GLU A 130 -14.69 -0.94 11.47
C GLU A 130 -15.23 0.27 10.69
N GLY A 131 -16.56 0.44 10.75
CA GLY A 131 -17.26 1.43 9.93
C GLY A 131 -17.10 1.15 8.43
N SER A 132 -16.55 2.12 7.70
CA SER A 132 -16.28 2.02 6.26
C SER A 132 -14.91 1.44 5.92
N ARG A 133 -14.07 1.12 6.93
CA ARG A 133 -12.69 0.69 6.75
C ARG A 133 -12.48 -0.71 7.34
N LYS A 134 -11.49 -1.42 6.82
CA LYS A 134 -11.06 -2.73 7.33
C LYS A 134 -9.88 -2.55 8.27
N LEU A 135 -10.00 -3.08 9.49
CA LEU A 135 -8.91 -3.20 10.45
C LEU A 135 -8.31 -4.60 10.31
N TYR A 136 -6.99 -4.67 10.13
CA TYR A 136 -6.26 -5.93 10.03
C TYR A 136 -5.58 -6.23 11.36
N ALA A 137 -5.71 -7.47 11.84
CA ALA A 137 -5.09 -7.96 13.07
C ALA A 137 -4.40 -9.31 12.81
N ILE A 138 -3.26 -9.56 13.44
CA ILE A 138 -2.50 -10.79 13.23
C ILE A 138 -3.21 -11.99 13.86
N THR A 139 -3.11 -13.17 13.24
CA THR A 139 -3.57 -14.44 13.82
C THR A 139 -2.43 -15.22 14.48
N GLU A 140 -2.76 -16.32 15.16
CA GLU A 140 -1.74 -17.26 15.65
C GLU A 140 -0.89 -17.83 14.49
N ALA A 141 -1.53 -18.12 13.34
CA ALA A 141 -0.83 -18.60 12.15
C ALA A 141 0.13 -17.53 11.58
N GLY A 142 -0.29 -16.27 11.54
CA GLY A 142 0.59 -15.16 11.15
C GLY A 142 1.77 -14.97 12.09
N THR A 143 1.55 -15.13 13.39
CA THR A 143 2.61 -15.06 14.40
C THR A 143 3.64 -16.17 14.21
N ALA A 144 3.18 -17.40 13.92
CA ALA A 144 4.05 -18.53 13.61
C ALA A 144 4.82 -18.32 12.29
N ALA A 145 4.19 -17.74 11.27
CA ALA A 145 4.84 -17.41 10.00
C ALA A 145 5.97 -16.38 10.19
N LEU A 146 5.73 -15.31 10.97
CA LEU A 146 6.78 -14.34 11.32
C LEU A 146 7.95 -14.97 12.08
N ALA A 147 7.66 -15.90 13.00
CA ALA A 147 8.70 -16.60 13.74
C ALA A 147 9.54 -17.52 12.82
N ALA A 148 8.89 -18.22 11.88
CA ALA A 148 9.57 -19.08 10.90
C ALA A 148 10.44 -18.29 9.92
N GLU A 149 10.03 -17.08 9.56
CA GLU A 149 10.71 -16.20 8.60
C GLU A 149 11.45 -15.03 9.28
N ALA A 150 11.81 -15.17 10.57
CA ALA A 150 12.34 -14.06 11.37
C ALA A 150 13.57 -13.36 10.76
N GLU A 151 14.48 -14.10 10.13
CA GLU A 151 15.64 -13.52 9.45
C GLU A 151 15.27 -12.74 8.18
N ALA A 152 14.25 -13.21 7.45
CA ALA A 152 13.73 -12.48 6.28
C ALA A 152 13.03 -11.18 6.71
N VAL A 153 12.24 -11.23 7.80
CA VAL A 153 11.61 -10.04 8.41
C VAL A 153 12.69 -9.03 8.81
N LYS A 154 13.72 -9.45 9.55
CA LYS A 154 14.85 -8.59 9.94
C LYS A 154 15.52 -7.98 8.72
N SER A 155 15.78 -8.77 7.68
CA SER A 155 16.42 -8.26 6.47
C SER A 155 15.54 -7.24 5.73
N ALA A 156 14.23 -7.45 5.65
CA ALA A 156 13.31 -6.52 5.01
C ALA A 156 13.23 -5.18 5.79
N MET A 157 13.12 -5.26 7.12
CA MET A 157 13.13 -4.08 8.00
C MET A 157 14.45 -3.31 7.90
N ALA A 158 15.60 -4.00 7.91
CA ALA A 158 16.91 -3.38 7.78
C ALA A 158 17.08 -2.63 6.45
N ARG A 159 16.45 -3.08 5.35
CA ARG A 159 16.44 -2.35 4.07
C ARG A 159 15.68 -1.04 4.16
N LEU A 160 14.53 -1.02 4.83
CA LEU A 160 13.75 0.21 5.06
C LEU A 160 14.54 1.20 5.94
N GLU A 161 15.13 0.72 7.04
CA GLU A 161 15.97 1.56 7.90
C GLU A 161 17.20 2.11 7.18
N ALA A 162 17.82 1.34 6.28
CA ALA A 162 18.93 1.81 5.49
C ALA A 162 18.53 2.99 4.60
N LEU A 163 17.31 2.96 4.02
CA LEU A 163 16.78 4.10 3.27
C LEU A 163 16.55 5.32 4.16
N ALA A 164 16.02 5.13 5.36
CA ALA A 164 15.85 6.23 6.31
C ALA A 164 17.20 6.90 6.64
N LYS A 165 18.24 6.10 6.93
CA LYS A 165 19.59 6.60 7.20
C LYS A 165 20.21 7.34 6.00
N MET A 166 19.93 6.89 4.78
CA MET A 166 20.35 7.61 3.56
C MET A 166 19.63 8.95 3.40
N SER A 167 18.32 8.98 3.68
CA SER A 167 17.48 10.19 3.71
C SER A 167 17.99 11.23 4.72
N GLU A 168 18.43 10.77 5.89
CA GLU A 168 19.00 11.62 6.93
C GLU A 168 20.34 12.24 6.51
N ARG A 169 21.22 11.44 5.90
CA ARG A 169 22.53 11.92 5.39
C ARG A 169 22.41 12.97 4.28
N THR A 170 21.30 12.99 3.56
CA THR A 170 21.06 13.93 2.46
C THR A 170 20.45 15.26 2.95
N ASP A 171 20.47 15.51 4.26
CA ASP A 171 19.99 16.70 4.98
C ASP A 171 18.69 17.34 4.42
N SER A 172 17.73 16.49 4.07
CA SER A 172 16.39 16.92 3.68
C SER A 172 15.50 17.12 4.91
N ALA A 173 16.07 17.12 6.12
CA ALA A 173 15.33 17.21 7.37
C ALA A 173 14.47 18.49 7.48
N PRO A 174 14.96 19.68 7.07
CA PRO A 174 14.13 20.89 7.03
C PRO A 174 12.95 20.76 6.06
N VAL A 175 13.19 20.18 4.88
CA VAL A 175 12.18 19.99 3.83
C VAL A 175 11.12 18.96 4.25
N ARG A 176 11.53 17.81 4.80
CA ARG A 176 10.60 16.80 5.33
C ARG A 176 9.75 17.36 6.46
N ARG A 177 10.34 18.17 7.36
CA ARG A 177 9.59 18.86 8.42
C ARG A 177 8.53 19.80 7.83
N ALA A 178 8.90 20.59 6.82
CA ALA A 178 7.97 21.50 6.15
C ALA A 178 6.83 20.74 5.45
N MET A 179 7.14 19.66 4.73
CA MET A 179 6.15 18.80 4.06
C MET A 179 5.18 18.15 5.05
N ARG A 180 5.65 17.68 6.21
CA ARG A 180 4.78 17.13 7.26
C ARG A 180 3.82 18.19 7.81
N ASN A 181 4.33 19.39 8.11
CA ASN A 181 3.48 20.49 8.57
C ASN A 181 2.42 20.86 7.53
N LEU A 182 2.80 20.88 6.25
CA LEU A 182 1.89 21.13 5.14
C LEU A 182 0.79 20.06 5.06
N HIS A 183 1.16 18.77 5.09
CA HIS A 183 0.19 17.67 5.08
C HIS A 183 -0.81 17.78 6.25
N THR A 184 -0.34 18.07 7.47
CA THR A 184 -1.23 18.28 8.62
C THR A 184 -2.19 19.44 8.38
N ALA A 185 -1.70 20.59 7.92
CA ALA A 185 -2.53 21.76 7.65
C ALA A 185 -3.59 21.48 6.56
N LEU A 186 -3.20 20.80 5.48
CA LEU A 186 -4.11 20.38 4.41
C LEU A 186 -5.19 19.44 4.94
N HIS A 187 -4.79 18.41 5.71
CA HIS A 187 -5.73 17.43 6.23
C HIS A 187 -6.73 18.07 7.20
N THR A 188 -6.26 18.89 8.16
CA THR A 188 -7.14 19.62 9.06
C THR A 188 -8.11 20.53 8.31
N ARG A 189 -7.65 21.21 7.25
CA ARG A 189 -8.47 22.19 6.53
C ARG A 189 -9.45 21.57 5.53
N LEU A 190 -9.10 20.44 4.93
CA LEU A 190 -9.90 19.76 3.89
C LEU A 190 -10.78 18.64 4.45
N SER A 191 -10.58 18.21 5.69
CA SER A 191 -11.44 17.21 6.35
C SER A 191 -12.66 17.81 7.04
N ASP A 192 -12.78 19.14 7.08
CA ASP A 192 -14.01 19.81 7.53
C ASP A 192 -15.15 19.55 6.52
N ASP A 193 -16.33 19.19 7.03
CA ASP A 193 -17.55 18.90 6.24
C ASP A 193 -18.04 20.08 5.36
N ASN A 194 -17.45 21.26 5.53
CA ASN A 194 -17.73 22.48 4.76
C ASN A 194 -16.62 22.84 3.77
N SER A 195 -15.85 21.85 3.30
CA SER A 195 -14.77 22.04 2.33
C SER A 195 -15.31 22.27 0.91
N ASP A 196 -15.74 23.50 0.65
CA ASP A 196 -16.29 23.89 -0.65
C ASP A 196 -15.25 23.83 -1.78
N ARG A 197 -15.74 23.62 -3.02
CA ARG A 197 -14.93 23.59 -4.26
C ARG A 197 -14.03 24.82 -4.39
N GLU A 198 -14.49 25.98 -3.92
CA GLU A 198 -13.72 27.22 -3.92
C GLU A 198 -12.49 27.15 -3.02
N LEU A 199 -12.61 26.55 -1.84
CA LEU A 199 -11.50 26.36 -0.91
C LEU A 199 -10.45 25.42 -1.51
N GLN A 200 -10.90 24.33 -2.15
CA GLN A 200 -10.01 23.39 -2.84
C GLN A 200 -9.18 24.07 -3.93
N LEU A 201 -9.82 24.93 -4.75
CA LEU A 201 -9.13 25.69 -5.79
C LEU A 201 -8.12 26.69 -5.22
N LYS A 202 -8.46 27.38 -4.11
CA LYS A 202 -7.53 28.29 -3.42
C LYS A 202 -6.32 27.55 -2.85
N VAL A 203 -6.54 26.38 -2.25
CA VAL A 203 -5.46 25.53 -1.73
C VAL A 203 -4.53 25.07 -2.87
N ALA A 204 -5.09 24.60 -3.99
CA ALA A 204 -4.31 24.20 -5.16
C ALA A 204 -3.45 25.36 -5.69
N ALA A 205 -4.02 26.56 -5.84
CA ALA A 205 -3.29 27.73 -6.31
C ALA A 205 -2.08 28.10 -5.42
N ILE A 206 -2.22 27.97 -4.10
CA ILE A 206 -1.11 28.21 -3.15
C ILE A 206 0.02 27.18 -3.35
N LEU A 207 -0.34 25.91 -3.56
CA LEU A 207 0.64 24.84 -3.80
C LEU A 207 1.38 25.04 -5.13
N ASP A 208 0.66 25.39 -6.20
CA ASP A 208 1.24 25.66 -7.51
C ASP A 208 2.19 26.86 -7.48
N GLU A 209 1.86 27.91 -6.73
CA GLU A 209 2.73 29.07 -6.52
C GLU A 209 4.01 28.67 -5.79
N ALA A 210 3.89 27.86 -4.73
CA ALA A 210 5.04 27.37 -3.98
C ALA A 210 5.95 26.50 -4.86
N ALA A 211 5.39 25.60 -5.66
CA ALA A 211 6.12 24.76 -6.60
C ALA A 211 6.86 25.62 -7.65
N SER A 212 6.15 26.57 -8.26
CA SER A 212 6.72 27.50 -9.26
C SER A 212 7.88 28.34 -8.70
N LYS A 213 7.82 28.71 -7.41
CA LYS A 213 8.93 29.42 -6.74
C LYS A 213 10.15 28.52 -6.53
N ILE A 214 9.94 27.25 -6.19
CA ILE A 214 11.03 26.28 -5.99
C ILE A 214 11.72 25.95 -7.32
N GLU A 215 10.97 25.79 -8.41
CA GLU A 215 11.52 25.50 -9.75
C GLU A 215 12.44 26.60 -10.30
N ARG A 216 12.34 27.82 -9.77
CA ARG A 216 13.11 28.99 -10.20
C ARG A 216 14.36 29.27 -9.38
N LEU A 217 14.62 28.48 -8.33
CA LEU A 217 15.84 28.57 -7.51
C LEU A 217 17.04 27.98 -8.25
#